data_AF-A0A197KFT3-F1
#
_entry.id   AF-A0A197KFT3-F1
#
_cell.length_a   1.000
_cell.length_b   1.000
_cell.length_c   1.000
_cell.angle_alpha   90.00
_cell.angle_beta   90.00
_cell.angle_gamma   90.00
#
_symmetry.space_group_name_H-M   'P 1'
#
loop_
_entity.id
_entity.type
_entity.pdbx_description
1 polymer ?
#
loop_
_entity_poly.entity_id
_entity_poly.type
_entity_poly.pdbx_seq_one_letter_code
_entity_poly.pdbx_strand_id
1 'polypeptide(L)'
;MNDLEQELFGSTDSDSDSEFGMNTHQAVDSMDLDDDSDAFDPIFQSIMNSHEEEQEQQQAHHHHDYLSLQQQSSITPNTIITNALIPASTTPINNSPSHPNHLPHEQVEGLCLHTNVLSDKDQARLMTQITEKNFFKAGQQNQAMCFGQRDLEWLNWLIHGRLLSDSEDGQGAEGGGGGVRAREGNSVLSEPYCSSSWTTRLPLFDQSIMNLYYPGNGIKPHVDLARFEDGIIIISLLSAINMDFYKALSPMSPNDPPEGTNPPIPPPLPSKEREPDFTVRLEPGSILTIQGKARYEWEHGIQETMEDAVEGGETIKRKIRVSITLRKMRGSAWEVGGPGDGGDGTVNGVADR
;
A
#
# COMPACT_ATOMS: atom_id res chain seq x y z
N MET A 1 49.96 52.54 -11.61
CA MET A 1 50.72 53.66 -12.22
C MET A 1 51.79 53.03 -13.09
N ASN A 2 51.51 53.02 -14.39
CA ASN A 2 52.43 53.07 -15.53
C ASN A 2 53.41 51.89 -15.70
N ASP A 3 53.70 51.36 -16.87
CA ASP A 3 53.28 51.51 -18.28
C ASP A 3 53.96 50.29 -18.98
N LEU A 4 53.28 49.59 -19.92
CA LEU A 4 53.58 49.57 -21.36
C LEU A 4 55.09 49.35 -21.68
N GLU A 5 55.53 48.45 -22.57
CA GLU A 5 55.01 48.14 -23.90
C GLU A 5 55.93 47.11 -24.62
N GLN A 6 55.45 46.65 -25.78
CA GLN A 6 56.16 46.04 -26.94
C GLN A 6 56.25 44.51 -27.03
N GLU A 7 55.97 43.84 -28.16
CA GLU A 7 55.19 44.04 -29.40
C GLU A 7 55.63 42.90 -30.37
N LEU A 8 54.98 42.82 -31.56
CA LEU A 8 55.39 42.10 -32.80
C LEU A 8 55.18 40.56 -32.83
N PHE A 9 54.54 39.91 -33.81
CA PHE A 9 53.98 40.20 -35.16
C PHE A 9 52.85 39.16 -35.40
N GLY A 10 51.71 39.42 -36.06
CA GLY A 10 51.50 39.69 -37.49
C GLY A 10 50.67 38.53 -38.10
N SER A 11 49.36 38.68 -38.30
CA SER A 11 48.66 39.18 -39.52
C SER A 11 48.15 38.03 -40.42
N THR A 12 46.81 37.89 -40.59
CA THR A 12 45.99 38.24 -41.80
C THR A 12 45.72 37.00 -42.67
N ASP A 13 44.59 36.71 -43.31
CA ASP A 13 43.29 37.37 -43.60
C ASP A 13 42.36 36.26 -44.19
N SER A 14 41.04 36.24 -43.93
CA SER A 14 39.93 36.69 -44.83
C SER A 14 39.69 35.75 -46.05
N ASP A 15 38.52 35.46 -46.65
CA ASP A 15 37.14 35.98 -46.71
C ASP A 15 36.25 34.87 -47.38
N SER A 16 34.99 34.68 -46.96
CA SER A 16 33.72 34.97 -47.67
C SER A 16 33.18 34.03 -48.79
N ASP A 17 31.96 33.55 -48.55
CA ASP A 17 30.75 33.59 -49.43
C ASP A 17 30.36 32.51 -50.46
N SER A 18 29.08 32.10 -50.29
CA SER A 18 28.02 31.72 -51.26
C SER A 18 28.10 30.38 -52.00
N GLU A 19 27.03 29.72 -52.47
CA GLU A 19 25.58 29.61 -52.20
C GLU A 19 25.08 28.55 -53.23
N PHE A 20 24.09 27.70 -52.87
CA PHE A 20 23.02 27.07 -53.71
C PHE A 20 22.80 25.55 -53.54
N GLY A 21 21.52 25.17 -53.32
CA GLY A 21 20.95 23.98 -53.98
C GLY A 21 20.09 22.99 -53.17
N MET A 22 18.89 23.39 -52.76
CA MET A 22 17.60 22.65 -52.68
C MET A 22 17.48 21.16 -52.24
N ASN A 23 16.73 20.99 -51.13
CA ASN A 23 15.61 20.07 -50.84
C ASN A 23 15.61 18.59 -51.31
N THR A 24 15.58 17.67 -50.34
CA THR A 24 14.67 16.48 -50.32
C THR A 24 14.39 16.00 -48.90
N HIS A 25 13.11 15.71 -48.61
CA HIS A 25 12.55 15.03 -47.43
C HIS A 25 13.34 13.81 -46.95
N GLN A 26 13.51 13.66 -45.62
CA GLN A 26 13.38 12.39 -44.87
C GLN A 26 13.56 12.68 -43.37
N ALA A 27 12.48 12.53 -42.60
CA ALA A 27 12.25 11.42 -41.67
C ALA A 27 12.90 11.66 -40.31
N VAL A 28 12.06 12.13 -39.39
CA VAL A 28 12.26 12.01 -37.94
C VAL A 28 12.19 10.52 -37.60
N ASP A 29 13.34 9.87 -37.47
CA ASP A 29 13.40 8.54 -36.85
C ASP A 29 13.32 8.72 -35.34
N SER A 30 12.17 8.32 -34.84
CA SER A 30 11.88 7.88 -33.48
C SER A 30 13.03 7.04 -32.91
N MET A 31 13.73 7.61 -31.93
CA MET A 31 14.38 6.79 -30.91
C MET A 31 13.26 6.27 -30.01
N ASP A 32 12.80 5.06 -30.32
CA ASP A 32 12.02 4.25 -29.40
C ASP A 32 12.85 4.08 -28.12
N LEU A 33 12.50 4.85 -27.11
CA LEU A 33 12.87 4.55 -25.73
C LEU A 33 12.01 3.34 -25.36
N ASP A 34 12.59 2.15 -25.47
CA ASP A 34 12.05 0.93 -24.88
C ASP A 34 11.89 1.17 -23.36
N ASP A 35 10.68 1.55 -22.98
CA ASP A 35 10.22 1.77 -21.61
C ASP A 35 9.91 0.43 -20.92
N ASP A 36 10.94 -0.40 -20.78
CA ASP A 36 10.90 -1.69 -20.07
C ASP A 36 11.38 -1.54 -18.61
N SER A 37 11.38 -0.33 -18.04
CA SER A 37 11.92 -0.05 -16.70
C SER A 37 10.95 -0.29 -15.52
N ASP A 38 9.70 -0.65 -15.81
CA ASP A 38 8.66 -0.91 -14.80
C ASP A 38 8.56 -2.38 -14.36
N ALA A 39 9.35 -3.28 -14.95
CA ALA A 39 9.36 -4.69 -14.54
C ALA A 39 10.22 -4.86 -13.27
N PHE A 40 9.57 -5.16 -12.14
CA PHE A 40 10.22 -5.38 -10.85
C PHE A 40 11.32 -6.44 -10.91
N ASP A 41 12.43 -6.19 -10.20
CA ASP A 41 13.51 -7.16 -10.01
C ASP A 41 12.94 -8.42 -9.34
N PRO A 42 13.00 -9.60 -9.99
CA PRO A 42 12.52 -10.86 -9.42
C PRO A 42 13.19 -11.23 -8.09
N ILE A 43 14.42 -10.78 -7.84
CA ILE A 43 15.14 -11.00 -6.57
C ILE A 43 14.53 -10.14 -5.47
N PHE A 44 14.27 -8.87 -5.75
CA PHE A 44 13.60 -7.96 -4.81
C PHE A 44 12.21 -8.49 -4.43
N GLN A 45 11.44 -8.92 -5.43
CA GLN A 45 10.13 -9.55 -5.22
C GLN A 45 10.25 -10.79 -4.32
N SER A 46 11.27 -11.63 -4.53
CA SER A 46 11.51 -12.82 -3.73
C SER A 46 11.86 -12.50 -2.27
N ILE A 47 12.69 -11.48 -2.01
CA ILE A 47 13.04 -11.04 -0.65
C ILE A 47 11.84 -10.44 0.07
N MET A 48 11.01 -9.66 -0.64
CA MET A 48 9.75 -9.15 -0.10
C MET A 48 8.81 -10.30 0.26
N ASN A 49 8.70 -11.27 -0.64
CA ASN A 49 7.87 -12.44 -0.41
C ASN A 49 8.35 -13.23 0.80
N SER A 50 9.66 -13.42 1.03
CA SER A 50 10.14 -14.24 2.16
C SER A 50 9.85 -13.64 3.54
N HIS A 51 9.99 -12.33 3.74
CA HIS A 51 9.73 -11.69 5.03
C HIS A 51 8.24 -11.62 5.35
N GLU A 52 7.40 -11.43 4.33
CA GLU A 52 5.94 -11.46 4.49
C GLU A 52 5.42 -12.92 4.56
N GLU A 53 6.08 -13.88 3.91
CA GLU A 53 5.81 -15.33 4.02
C GLU A 53 6.04 -15.84 5.45
N GLU A 54 6.97 -15.28 6.22
CA GLU A 54 7.08 -15.58 7.66
C GLU A 54 5.83 -15.12 8.44
N GLN A 55 5.16 -14.06 8.00
CA GLN A 55 3.84 -13.66 8.52
C GLN A 55 2.72 -14.55 7.98
N GLU A 56 2.84 -15.07 6.74
CA GLU A 56 1.92 -16.02 6.10
C GLU A 56 1.93 -17.42 6.76
N GLN A 57 3.11 -17.95 7.11
CA GLN A 57 3.27 -19.25 7.78
C GLN A 57 2.53 -19.29 9.13
N GLN A 58 2.33 -18.13 9.75
CA GLN A 58 1.55 -17.98 10.97
C GLN A 58 0.04 -18.09 10.68
N GLN A 59 -0.43 -17.58 9.54
CA GLN A 59 -1.83 -17.71 9.07
C GLN A 59 -2.20 -19.14 8.64
N ALA A 60 -1.24 -19.96 8.22
CA ALA A 60 -1.47 -21.23 7.52
C ALA A 60 -2.02 -22.38 8.39
N HIS A 61 -1.78 -22.41 9.70
CA HIS A 61 -2.15 -23.56 10.55
C HIS A 61 -3.65 -23.84 10.58
N HIS A 62 -4.49 -22.80 10.67
CA HIS A 62 -5.95 -22.95 10.72
C HIS A 62 -6.62 -23.02 9.34
N HIS A 63 -5.92 -22.65 8.27
CA HIS A 63 -6.44 -22.76 6.91
C HIS A 63 -6.72 -24.22 6.52
N HIS A 64 -5.77 -25.12 6.82
CA HIS A 64 -5.91 -26.54 6.53
C HIS A 64 -7.10 -27.16 7.29
N ASP A 65 -7.21 -26.86 8.58
CA ASP A 65 -8.31 -27.34 9.43
C ASP A 65 -9.68 -26.86 8.94
N TYR A 66 -9.79 -25.60 8.53
CA TYR A 66 -11.04 -25.04 8.00
C TYR A 66 -11.52 -25.76 6.73
N LEU A 67 -10.61 -26.00 5.77
CA LEU A 67 -10.92 -26.74 4.54
C LEU A 67 -11.26 -28.20 4.82
N SER A 68 -10.56 -28.84 5.76
CA SER A 68 -10.85 -30.20 6.21
C SER A 68 -12.23 -30.31 6.86
N LEU A 69 -12.61 -29.35 7.71
CA LEU A 69 -13.93 -29.31 8.37
C LEU A 69 -15.08 -29.11 7.38
N GLN A 70 -14.85 -28.37 6.30
CA GLN A 70 -15.84 -28.17 5.23
C GLN A 70 -16.02 -29.40 4.32
N GLN A 71 -15.24 -30.50 4.49
CA GLN A 71 -15.18 -31.64 3.56
C GLN A 71 -14.83 -31.22 2.11
N GLN A 72 -14.06 -30.15 1.96
CA GLN A 72 -13.82 -29.48 0.69
C GLN A 72 -12.33 -29.50 0.35
N SER A 73 -11.76 -30.68 0.09
CA SER A 73 -10.34 -30.83 -0.27
C SER A 73 -10.00 -30.34 -1.70
N SER A 74 -10.95 -29.76 -2.44
CA SER A 74 -10.79 -29.36 -3.84
C SER A 74 -11.36 -27.97 -4.18
N ILE A 75 -11.81 -27.20 -3.19
CA ILE A 75 -12.39 -25.87 -3.45
C ILE A 75 -11.30 -24.79 -3.40
N THR A 76 -11.20 -24.02 -4.48
CA THR A 76 -10.23 -22.92 -4.59
C THR A 76 -10.64 -21.71 -3.73
N PRO A 77 -9.70 -20.89 -3.23
CA PRO A 77 -9.96 -19.62 -2.57
C PRO A 77 -10.91 -18.72 -3.38
N ASN A 78 -10.74 -18.65 -4.70
CA ASN A 78 -11.65 -17.90 -5.57
C ASN A 78 -13.06 -18.48 -5.58
N THR A 79 -13.22 -19.80 -5.55
CA THR A 79 -14.55 -20.43 -5.40
C THR A 79 -15.15 -20.13 -4.02
N ILE A 80 -14.33 -20.13 -2.96
CA ILE A 80 -14.76 -19.80 -1.60
C ILE A 80 -15.22 -18.34 -1.52
N ILE A 81 -14.45 -17.42 -2.10
CA ILE A 81 -14.81 -16.00 -2.24
C ILE A 81 -16.10 -15.85 -3.03
N THR A 82 -16.22 -16.53 -4.17
CA THR A 82 -17.44 -16.51 -4.99
C THR A 82 -18.65 -16.99 -4.19
N ASN A 83 -18.49 -18.04 -3.40
CA ASN A 83 -19.56 -18.54 -2.53
C ASN A 83 -19.88 -17.57 -1.39
N ALA A 84 -18.89 -16.87 -0.84
CA ALA A 84 -19.09 -15.86 0.18
C ALA A 84 -19.83 -14.62 -0.35
N LEU A 85 -19.75 -14.36 -1.66
CA LEU A 85 -20.52 -13.30 -2.34
C LEU A 85 -21.99 -13.68 -2.59
N ILE A 86 -22.38 -14.96 -2.45
CA ILE A 86 -23.78 -15.38 -2.61
C ILE A 86 -24.55 -14.90 -1.36
N PRO A 87 -25.51 -13.97 -1.51
CA PRO A 87 -26.26 -13.48 -0.35
C PRO A 87 -27.10 -14.62 0.24
N ALA A 88 -26.92 -14.90 1.54
CA ALA A 88 -27.99 -15.49 2.33
C ALA A 88 -29.22 -14.58 2.15
N SER A 89 -30.41 -15.15 1.92
CA SER A 89 -31.59 -14.41 1.48
C SER A 89 -31.90 -13.18 2.36
N THR A 90 -31.40 -12.03 1.96
CA THR A 90 -31.79 -10.72 2.47
C THR A 90 -31.86 -9.80 1.27
N THR A 91 -33.03 -9.19 1.10
CA THR A 91 -33.33 -8.18 0.08
C THR A 91 -32.19 -7.16 -0.03
N PRO A 92 -31.76 -6.77 -1.24
CA PRO A 92 -30.77 -5.72 -1.39
C PRO A 92 -31.38 -4.42 -0.85
N ILE A 93 -30.94 -4.02 0.34
CA ILE A 93 -31.25 -2.69 0.85
C ILE A 93 -30.40 -1.75 -0.01
N ASN A 94 -31.05 -1.02 -0.91
CA ASN A 94 -30.42 0.00 -1.74
C ASN A 94 -30.03 1.20 -0.85
N ASN A 95 -29.07 0.98 0.04
CA ASN A 95 -28.45 2.03 0.82
C ASN A 95 -27.34 2.61 -0.06
N SER A 96 -27.66 3.65 -0.84
CA SER A 96 -26.61 4.60 -1.21
C SER A 96 -25.91 5.01 0.09
N PRO A 97 -24.56 4.96 0.16
CA PRO A 97 -23.87 5.32 1.39
C PRO A 97 -24.36 6.69 1.85
N SER A 98 -24.99 6.73 3.02
CA SER A 98 -25.07 7.97 3.79
C SER A 98 -23.64 8.49 3.90
N HIS A 99 -23.43 9.80 3.68
CA HIS A 99 -22.12 10.44 3.58
C HIS A 99 -20.99 9.74 4.38
N PRO A 100 -19.78 9.58 3.79
CA PRO A 100 -18.61 9.05 4.48
C PRO A 100 -18.51 9.52 5.91
N ASN A 101 -18.37 8.58 6.83
CA ASN A 101 -18.17 8.87 8.24
C ASN A 101 -16.70 8.62 8.59
N HIS A 102 -16.09 9.57 9.26
CA HIS A 102 -14.67 9.57 9.57
C HIS A 102 -14.53 9.60 11.09
N LEU A 103 -13.93 8.55 11.63
CA LEU A 103 -13.82 8.29 13.07
C LEU A 103 -12.34 8.25 13.46
N PRO A 104 -11.69 9.40 13.66
CA PRO A 104 -10.37 9.46 14.28
C PRO A 104 -10.39 8.78 15.64
N HIS A 105 -9.34 8.03 15.96
CA HIS A 105 -9.20 7.45 17.27
C HIS A 105 -8.85 8.53 18.30
N GLU A 106 -9.57 8.56 19.43
CA GLU A 106 -9.46 9.66 20.41
C GLU A 106 -8.07 9.79 21.03
N GLN A 107 -7.35 8.67 21.16
CA GLN A 107 -6.09 8.60 21.89
C GLN A 107 -4.87 8.27 21.02
N VAL A 108 -5.10 7.89 19.76
CA VAL A 108 -4.04 7.46 18.85
C VAL A 108 -4.00 8.40 17.67
N GLU A 109 -3.09 9.35 17.76
CA GLU A 109 -2.81 10.30 16.69
C GLU A 109 -2.42 9.56 15.41
N GLY A 110 -3.12 9.89 14.32
CA GLY A 110 -2.88 9.30 13.01
C GLY A 110 -3.59 7.97 12.75
N LEU A 111 -4.50 7.52 13.62
CA LEU A 111 -5.38 6.39 13.36
C LEU A 111 -6.81 6.90 13.08
N CYS A 112 -7.39 6.54 11.93
CA CYS A 112 -8.76 6.92 11.61
C CYS A 112 -9.52 5.81 10.88
N LEU A 113 -10.70 5.46 11.39
CA LEU A 113 -11.61 4.50 10.75
C LEU A 113 -12.63 5.27 9.91
N HIS A 114 -12.72 4.94 8.64
CA HIS A 114 -13.67 5.52 7.71
C HIS A 114 -14.74 4.48 7.36
N THR A 115 -16.01 4.79 7.62
CA THR A 115 -17.16 3.94 7.30
C THR A 115 -18.06 4.62 6.28
N ASN A 116 -18.93 3.84 5.63
CA ASN A 116 -19.80 4.32 4.54
C ASN A 116 -19.03 4.95 3.37
N VAL A 117 -17.78 4.54 3.12
CA VAL A 117 -17.00 5.00 1.96
C VAL A 117 -17.31 4.14 0.73
N LEU A 118 -17.30 2.81 0.89
CA LEU A 118 -17.51 1.88 -0.20
C LEU A 118 -18.94 1.37 -0.21
N SER A 119 -19.67 1.63 -1.30
CA SER A 119 -20.98 1.03 -1.53
C SER A 119 -20.88 -0.47 -1.78
N ASP A 120 -21.98 -1.21 -1.66
CA ASP A 120 -22.04 -2.63 -2.01
C ASP A 120 -21.57 -2.89 -3.46
N LYS A 121 -21.82 -1.94 -4.36
CA LYS A 121 -21.34 -1.99 -5.75
C LYS A 121 -19.83 -1.85 -5.85
N ASP A 122 -19.23 -0.95 -5.06
CA ASP A 122 -17.78 -0.76 -5.02
C ASP A 122 -17.11 -2.02 -4.44
N GLN A 123 -17.66 -2.57 -3.36
CA GLN A 123 -17.18 -3.81 -2.75
C GLN A 123 -17.29 -5.00 -3.73
N ALA A 124 -18.44 -5.17 -4.39
CA ALA A 124 -18.61 -6.21 -5.40
C ALA A 124 -17.63 -6.05 -6.57
N ARG A 125 -17.40 -4.82 -7.04
CA ARG A 125 -16.41 -4.53 -8.08
C ARG A 125 -15.00 -4.96 -7.67
N LEU A 126 -14.56 -4.61 -6.46
CA LEU A 126 -13.25 -5.04 -5.94
C LEU A 126 -13.14 -6.56 -5.91
N MET A 127 -14.17 -7.24 -5.41
CA MET A 127 -14.15 -8.71 -5.30
C MET A 127 -14.14 -9.40 -6.67
N THR A 128 -14.88 -8.88 -7.65
CA THR A 128 -14.82 -9.35 -9.03
C THR A 128 -13.40 -9.19 -9.61
N GLN A 129 -12.79 -8.01 -9.46
CA GLN A 129 -11.44 -7.76 -9.96
C GLN A 129 -10.37 -8.65 -9.29
N ILE A 130 -10.46 -8.86 -7.97
CA ILE A 130 -9.58 -9.76 -7.23
C ILE A 130 -9.69 -11.20 -7.77
N THR A 131 -10.91 -11.64 -8.05
CA THR A 131 -11.20 -12.99 -8.56
C THR A 131 -10.70 -13.14 -10.00
N GLU A 132 -10.98 -12.18 -10.87
CA GLU A 132 -10.55 -12.16 -12.27
C GLU A 132 -9.03 -12.14 -12.43
N LYS A 133 -8.34 -11.39 -11.55
CA LYS A 133 -6.86 -11.36 -11.49
C LYS A 133 -6.26 -12.62 -10.87
N ASN A 134 -7.10 -13.50 -10.32
CA ASN A 134 -6.68 -14.78 -9.73
C ASN A 134 -5.60 -14.61 -8.65
N PHE A 135 -5.72 -13.58 -7.81
CA PHE A 135 -4.72 -13.27 -6.78
C PHE A 135 -4.52 -14.40 -5.79
N PHE A 136 -5.60 -15.10 -5.40
CA PHE A 136 -5.52 -16.26 -4.52
C PHE A 136 -5.51 -17.54 -5.36
N LYS A 137 -4.31 -18.03 -5.70
CA LYS A 137 -4.16 -19.28 -6.44
C LYS A 137 -4.75 -20.45 -5.65
N ALA A 138 -5.45 -21.33 -6.38
CA ALA A 138 -6.22 -22.52 -5.97
C ALA A 138 -5.77 -23.32 -4.72
N GLY A 139 -5.81 -22.70 -3.54
CA GLY A 139 -5.66 -23.33 -2.23
C GLY A 139 -4.22 -23.36 -1.71
N GLN A 140 -3.31 -22.62 -2.35
CA GLN A 140 -1.89 -22.59 -1.97
C GLN A 140 -1.44 -21.25 -1.40
N GLN A 141 -2.21 -20.19 -1.61
CA GLN A 141 -1.85 -18.83 -1.21
C GLN A 141 -3.08 -18.13 -0.65
N ASN A 142 -2.96 -17.61 0.56
CA ASN A 142 -3.96 -16.76 1.20
C ASN A 142 -3.50 -15.29 1.19
N GLN A 143 -2.39 -14.99 0.54
CA GLN A 143 -1.87 -13.66 0.34
C GLN A 143 -1.45 -13.46 -1.12
N ALA A 144 -1.58 -12.22 -1.62
CA ALA A 144 -1.02 -11.80 -2.89
C ALA A 144 -0.41 -10.41 -2.74
N MET A 145 0.76 -10.20 -3.33
CA MET A 145 1.43 -8.90 -3.34
C MET A 145 1.54 -8.38 -4.77
N CYS A 146 1.34 -7.08 -4.91
CA CYS A 146 1.49 -6.35 -6.15
C CYS A 146 2.41 -5.16 -5.91
N PHE A 147 3.27 -4.88 -6.88
CA PHE A 147 4.28 -3.84 -6.80
C PHE A 147 4.19 -2.94 -8.04
N GLY A 148 4.51 -1.67 -7.86
CA GLY A 148 4.50 -0.67 -8.91
C GLY A 148 3.16 -0.11 -9.28
N GLN A 149 3.22 0.96 -10.06
CA GLN A 149 2.02 1.64 -10.53
C GLN A 149 1.19 0.73 -11.45
N ARG A 150 1.85 0.02 -12.37
CA ARG A 150 1.21 -0.87 -13.36
C ARG A 150 0.35 -1.95 -12.71
N ASP A 151 0.87 -2.64 -11.68
CA ASP A 151 0.09 -3.70 -11.02
C ASP A 151 -1.00 -3.14 -10.10
N LEU A 152 -0.92 -1.86 -9.73
CA LEU A 152 -1.91 -1.17 -8.92
C LEU A 152 -2.93 -0.37 -9.74
N GLU A 153 -2.77 -0.23 -11.06
CA GLU A 153 -3.65 0.58 -11.93
C GLU A 153 -5.14 0.24 -11.79
N TRP A 154 -5.45 -1.03 -11.54
CA TRP A 154 -6.83 -1.50 -11.38
C TRP A 154 -7.54 -0.90 -10.14
N LEU A 155 -6.78 -0.32 -9.21
CA LEU A 155 -7.25 0.41 -8.03
C LEU A 155 -7.37 1.93 -8.26
N ASN A 156 -6.98 2.46 -9.42
CA ASN A 156 -7.02 3.91 -9.67
C ASN A 156 -8.43 4.50 -9.49
N TRP A 157 -9.47 3.78 -9.92
CA TRP A 157 -10.86 4.22 -9.74
C TRP A 157 -11.24 4.37 -8.26
N LEU A 158 -10.67 3.54 -7.38
CA LEU A 158 -10.89 3.57 -5.94
C LEU A 158 -10.10 4.72 -5.33
N ILE A 159 -8.82 4.85 -5.70
CA ILE A 159 -7.92 5.89 -5.21
C ILE A 159 -8.47 7.28 -5.55
N HIS A 160 -8.74 7.56 -6.82
CA HIS A 160 -9.21 8.87 -7.25
C HIS A 160 -10.69 9.09 -6.91
N GLY A 161 -11.53 8.06 -7.11
CA GLY A 161 -12.98 8.19 -6.99
C GLY A 161 -13.55 8.01 -5.58
N ARG A 162 -12.79 7.45 -4.62
CA ARG A 162 -13.26 7.23 -3.25
C ARG A 162 -12.28 7.74 -2.18
N LEU A 163 -10.97 7.63 -2.40
CA LEU A 163 -9.98 7.99 -1.38
C LEU A 163 -9.56 9.47 -1.42
N LEU A 164 -9.32 10.01 -2.61
CA LEU A 164 -8.97 11.42 -2.84
C LEU A 164 -10.21 12.30 -3.06
N SER A 165 -11.29 11.72 -3.62
CA SER A 165 -12.48 12.42 -4.07
C SER A 165 -12.13 13.66 -4.88
N ASP A 166 -11.50 13.43 -6.05
CA ASP A 166 -11.40 14.48 -7.05
C ASP A 166 -12.84 14.86 -7.45
N SER A 167 -13.23 16.09 -7.15
CA SER A 167 -14.50 16.63 -7.62
C SER A 167 -14.44 16.77 -9.13
N GLU A 168 -14.78 15.72 -9.88
CA GLU A 168 -15.08 15.83 -11.31
C GLU A 168 -16.47 16.48 -11.55
N ASP A 169 -16.79 17.55 -10.82
CA ASP A 169 -17.83 18.51 -11.20
C ASP A 169 -17.16 19.71 -11.89
N GLY A 170 -16.32 19.41 -12.88
CA GLY A 170 -15.76 20.35 -13.84
C GLY A 170 -16.55 20.33 -15.14
N GLN A 171 -17.89 20.44 -15.09
CA GLN A 171 -18.66 20.79 -16.28
C GLN A 171 -18.81 22.30 -16.34
N GLY A 172 -18.24 22.88 -17.40
CA GLY A 172 -18.33 24.29 -17.71
C GLY A 172 -19.76 24.81 -17.66
N ALA A 173 -20.00 25.74 -16.76
CA ALA A 173 -21.08 26.70 -16.87
C ALA A 173 -20.46 28.08 -16.67
N GLU A 174 -20.16 28.75 -17.79
CA GLU A 174 -20.06 30.20 -17.80
C GLU A 174 -21.38 30.78 -17.28
N GLY A 175 -21.32 31.55 -16.20
CA GLY A 175 -22.39 32.47 -15.84
C GLY A 175 -22.85 32.41 -14.39
N GLY A 176 -22.55 33.47 -13.64
CA GLY A 176 -23.36 33.91 -12.51
C GLY A 176 -22.69 33.76 -11.15
N GLY A 177 -22.24 34.89 -10.61
CA GLY A 177 -21.69 34.99 -9.26
C GLY A 177 -22.64 34.44 -8.20
N GLY A 178 -22.21 33.38 -7.54
CA GLY A 178 -22.74 32.85 -6.30
C GLY A 178 -21.65 31.96 -5.74
N GLY A 179 -21.04 32.36 -4.62
CA GLY A 179 -19.89 31.66 -4.04
C GLY A 179 -20.20 30.18 -3.83
N VAL A 180 -19.62 29.34 -4.69
CA VAL A 180 -19.53 27.90 -4.46
C VAL A 180 -18.61 27.76 -3.27
N ARG A 181 -19.17 27.57 -2.07
CA ARG A 181 -18.40 27.00 -0.96
C ARG A 181 -17.93 25.64 -1.46
N ALA A 182 -16.62 25.51 -1.70
CA ALA A 182 -15.99 24.21 -1.83
C ALA A 182 -16.52 23.32 -0.70
N ARG A 183 -17.01 22.13 -1.03
CA ARG A 183 -17.31 21.12 0.00
C ARG A 183 -15.98 20.71 0.62
N GLU A 184 -15.53 21.44 1.63
CA GLU A 184 -14.39 21.08 2.46
C GLU A 184 -14.64 19.69 3.06
N GLY A 185 -13.67 18.77 2.87
CA GLY A 185 -13.35 17.75 3.87
C GLY A 185 -14.23 16.51 4.00
N ASN A 186 -14.73 15.92 2.90
CA ASN A 186 -15.47 14.64 2.97
C ASN A 186 -14.74 13.46 2.29
N SER A 187 -13.44 13.64 2.04
CA SER A 187 -12.58 12.63 1.44
C SER A 187 -11.82 11.88 2.53
N VAL A 188 -11.57 10.59 2.30
CA VAL A 188 -10.77 9.77 3.23
C VAL A 188 -9.39 10.39 3.45
N LEU A 189 -8.77 10.90 2.40
CA LEU A 189 -7.40 11.42 2.41
C LEU A 189 -7.30 12.94 2.55
N SER A 190 -8.37 13.58 3.02
CA SER A 190 -8.38 15.02 3.30
C SER A 190 -8.03 15.34 4.76
N GLU A 191 -7.48 16.54 4.98
CA GLU A 191 -7.36 17.12 6.30
C GLU A 191 -8.75 17.29 6.95
N PRO A 192 -8.91 17.10 8.27
CA PRO A 192 -7.87 16.82 9.26
C PRO A 192 -7.57 15.32 9.45
N TYR A 193 -8.16 14.43 8.65
CA TYR A 193 -8.09 12.98 8.87
C TYR A 193 -6.76 12.40 8.44
N CYS A 194 -6.24 12.84 7.29
CA CYS A 194 -4.96 12.41 6.74
C CYS A 194 -4.07 13.62 6.45
N SER A 195 -2.81 13.54 6.86
CA SER A 195 -1.87 14.63 6.66
C SER A 195 -1.50 14.80 5.19
N SER A 196 -1.54 16.04 4.73
CA SER A 196 -1.01 16.45 3.43
C SER A 196 0.44 16.04 3.17
N SER A 197 1.25 15.77 4.21
CA SER A 197 2.65 15.37 4.05
C SER A 197 2.84 14.06 3.27
N TRP A 198 1.84 13.17 3.28
CA TRP A 198 1.89 11.93 2.50
C TRP A 198 0.76 11.79 1.49
N THR A 199 -0.38 12.47 1.66
CA THR A 199 -1.49 12.36 0.71
C THR A 199 -1.25 13.07 -0.63
N THR A 200 -0.22 13.92 -0.72
CA THR A 200 0.17 14.60 -1.97
C THR A 200 1.39 13.99 -2.65
N ARG A 201 1.91 12.85 -2.16
CA ARG A 201 3.09 12.19 -2.75
C ARG A 201 2.74 11.48 -4.05
N LEU A 202 3.74 11.27 -4.91
CA LEU A 202 3.58 10.56 -6.18
C LEU A 202 4.63 9.43 -6.33
N PRO A 203 4.22 8.23 -6.80
CA PRO A 203 2.84 7.74 -6.73
C PRO A 203 2.33 7.72 -5.28
N LEU A 204 1.00 7.82 -5.09
CA LEU A 204 0.39 7.80 -3.76
C LEU A 204 0.59 6.45 -3.07
N PHE A 205 0.49 5.37 -3.84
CA PHE A 205 0.80 3.99 -3.47
C PHE A 205 1.51 3.31 -4.65
N ASP A 206 2.51 2.50 -4.35
CA ASP A 206 3.22 1.66 -5.31
C ASP A 206 3.38 0.22 -4.80
N GLN A 207 2.73 -0.11 -3.69
CA GLN A 207 2.67 -1.47 -3.18
C GLN A 207 1.28 -1.76 -2.63
N SER A 208 0.77 -2.95 -2.93
CA SER A 208 -0.45 -3.45 -2.31
C SER A 208 -0.33 -4.92 -1.93
N ILE A 209 -0.97 -5.28 -0.82
CA ILE A 209 -1.05 -6.66 -0.35
C ILE A 209 -2.50 -7.02 -0.08
N MET A 210 -2.94 -8.13 -0.67
CA MET A 210 -4.26 -8.69 -0.48
C MET A 210 -4.15 -9.90 0.42
N ASN A 211 -4.91 -9.91 1.51
CA ASN A 211 -4.91 -11.00 2.49
C ASN A 211 -6.30 -11.63 2.56
N LEU A 212 -6.35 -12.96 2.58
CA LEU A 212 -7.53 -13.79 2.73
C LEU A 212 -7.48 -14.50 4.08
N TYR A 213 -8.42 -14.16 4.95
CA TYR A 213 -8.54 -14.73 6.29
C TYR A 213 -9.72 -15.69 6.32
N TYR A 214 -9.43 -16.95 6.64
CA TYR A 214 -10.44 -17.93 7.06
C TYR A 214 -10.74 -17.76 8.55
N PRO A 215 -11.90 -18.22 9.03
CA PRO A 215 -12.15 -18.33 10.47
C PRO A 215 -11.01 -19.08 11.16
N GLY A 216 -10.49 -18.53 12.26
CA GLY A 216 -9.30 -19.04 12.95
C GLY A 216 -7.99 -18.38 12.52
N ASN A 217 -7.90 -17.82 11.31
CA ASN A 217 -6.69 -17.09 10.90
C ASN A 217 -6.57 -15.76 11.65
N GLY A 218 -5.32 -15.33 11.82
CA GLY A 218 -4.93 -14.08 12.44
C GLY A 218 -3.55 -13.64 11.95
N ILE A 219 -3.08 -12.50 12.44
CA ILE A 219 -1.74 -12.00 12.21
C ILE A 219 -1.21 -11.47 13.53
N LYS A 220 0.02 -11.85 13.90
CA LYS A 220 0.58 -11.41 15.18
C LYS A 220 0.73 -9.90 15.23
N PRO A 221 0.70 -9.30 16.44
CA PRO A 221 1.01 -7.89 16.62
C PRO A 221 2.37 -7.55 16.00
N HIS A 222 2.38 -6.59 15.07
CA HIS A 222 3.59 -6.12 14.40
C HIS A 222 3.46 -4.65 14.00
N VAL A 223 4.61 -4.02 13.75
CA VAL A 223 4.71 -2.72 13.09
C VAL A 223 5.11 -2.98 11.64
N ASP A 224 4.43 -2.33 10.69
CA ASP A 224 4.78 -2.43 9.27
C ASP A 224 6.24 -2.03 9.03
N LEU A 225 6.93 -2.79 8.18
CA LEU A 225 8.37 -2.60 7.93
C LEU A 225 8.73 -1.15 7.58
N ALA A 226 9.86 -0.69 8.12
CA ALA A 226 10.38 0.65 7.90
C ALA A 226 10.70 0.95 6.42
N ARG A 227 10.70 -0.05 5.53
CA ARG A 227 10.81 0.14 4.08
C ARG A 227 9.61 0.82 3.44
N PHE A 228 8.45 0.78 4.10
CA PHE A 228 7.31 1.56 3.67
C PHE A 228 7.41 2.99 4.22
N GLU A 229 6.92 3.95 3.47
CA GLU A 229 6.74 5.33 3.92
C GLU A 229 5.54 5.45 4.88
N ASP A 230 5.36 6.64 5.44
CA ASP A 230 4.16 6.96 6.22
C ASP A 230 2.88 6.88 5.37
N GLY A 231 1.73 6.72 6.03
CA GLY A 231 0.43 6.62 5.36
C GLY A 231 0.17 5.24 4.77
N ILE A 232 -0.52 4.40 5.54
CA ILE A 232 -0.98 3.07 5.19
C ILE A 232 -2.50 3.07 5.17
N ILE A 233 -3.09 2.39 4.19
CA ILE A 233 -4.54 2.20 4.10
C ILE A 233 -4.85 0.71 4.15
N ILE A 234 -5.83 0.32 4.97
CA ILE A 234 -6.37 -1.05 5.00
C ILE A 234 -7.85 -1.00 4.65
N ILE A 235 -8.23 -1.71 3.59
CA ILE A 235 -9.61 -1.82 3.11
C ILE A 235 -10.13 -3.19 3.49
N SER A 236 -11.29 -3.26 4.14
CA SER A 236 -11.89 -4.51 4.61
C SER A 236 -13.08 -4.92 3.74
N LEU A 237 -13.14 -6.19 3.33
CA LEU A 237 -14.15 -6.75 2.43
C LEU A 237 -14.70 -8.09 2.95
N LEU A 238 -15.87 -8.48 2.43
CA LEU A 238 -16.63 -9.71 2.73
C LEU A 238 -17.18 -9.82 4.16
N SER A 239 -16.34 -9.83 5.18
CA SER A 239 -16.79 -9.95 6.56
C SER A 239 -15.94 -9.15 7.54
N ALA A 240 -16.56 -8.85 8.67
CA ALA A 240 -15.96 -8.02 9.70
C ALA A 240 -14.95 -8.79 10.56
N ILE A 241 -13.94 -8.11 11.06
CA ILE A 241 -12.94 -8.66 11.98
C ILE A 241 -12.52 -7.65 13.04
N ASN A 242 -12.07 -8.15 14.18
CA ASN A 242 -11.41 -7.33 15.19
C ASN A 242 -9.92 -7.20 14.86
N MET A 243 -9.44 -5.96 14.77
CA MET A 243 -8.01 -5.64 14.71
C MET A 243 -7.58 -5.03 16.03
N ASP A 244 -6.61 -5.66 16.66
CA ASP A 244 -6.11 -5.31 17.97
C ASP A 244 -4.88 -4.42 17.85
N PHE A 245 -4.83 -3.38 18.67
CA PHE A 245 -3.72 -2.44 18.73
C PHE A 245 -3.03 -2.51 20.08
N TYR A 246 -1.72 -2.44 20.03
CA TYR A 246 -0.86 -2.55 21.18
C TYR A 246 0.26 -1.52 21.11
N LYS A 247 0.71 -0.99 22.24
CA LYS A 247 1.94 -0.19 22.26
C LYS A 247 3.11 -0.99 21.71
N ALA A 248 3.87 -0.45 20.75
CA ALA A 248 4.95 -1.21 20.15
C ALA A 248 6.04 -1.55 21.18
N LEU A 249 6.45 -2.82 21.23
CA LEU A 249 7.61 -3.25 22.01
C LEU A 249 8.91 -2.75 21.37
N SER A 250 8.90 -2.72 20.03
CA SER A 250 9.95 -2.18 19.18
C SER A 250 9.33 -1.16 18.22
N PRO A 251 9.10 0.08 18.66
CA PRO A 251 8.59 1.13 17.77
C PRO A 251 9.59 1.38 16.64
N MET A 252 9.08 1.70 15.46
CA MET A 252 9.89 2.07 14.31
C MET A 252 9.99 3.59 14.16
N SER A 253 10.87 4.03 13.28
CA SER A 253 11.07 5.41 12.90
C SER A 253 11.08 5.54 11.37
N PRO A 254 10.59 6.66 10.80
CA PRO A 254 10.77 6.96 9.38
C PRO A 254 12.24 6.93 8.91
N ASN A 255 13.18 7.09 9.85
CA ASN A 255 14.62 7.13 9.58
C ASN A 255 15.32 5.79 9.77
N ASP A 256 14.62 4.73 10.19
CA ASP A 256 15.21 3.40 10.30
C ASP A 256 15.66 2.88 8.92
N PRO A 257 16.63 1.94 8.84
CA PRO A 257 16.98 1.26 7.62
C PRO A 257 15.77 0.53 7.03
N PRO A 258 15.63 0.45 5.70
CA PRO A 258 14.54 -0.30 5.06
C PRO A 258 14.46 -1.77 5.50
N GLU A 259 15.59 -2.40 5.77
CA GLU A 259 15.69 -3.79 6.26
C GLU A 259 15.22 -3.96 7.72
N GLY A 260 14.98 -2.86 8.43
CA GLY A 260 14.73 -2.83 9.87
C GLY A 260 16.00 -2.58 10.68
N THR A 261 15.87 -1.95 11.85
CA THR A 261 16.96 -1.82 12.81
C THR A 261 17.01 -3.04 13.73
N ASN A 262 18.06 -3.85 13.56
CA ASN A 262 18.67 -4.77 14.55
C ASN A 262 18.09 -6.20 14.70
N PRO A 263 18.97 -7.17 15.06
CA PRO A 263 18.59 -8.56 15.35
C PRO A 263 17.47 -8.63 16.39
N PRO A 264 16.65 -9.70 16.35
CA PRO A 264 15.50 -9.84 17.23
C PRO A 264 15.94 -9.60 18.68
N ILE A 265 15.37 -8.56 19.30
CA ILE A 265 15.40 -8.46 20.76
C ILE A 265 14.84 -9.80 21.24
N PRO A 266 15.61 -10.61 22.00
CA PRO A 266 15.12 -11.90 22.44
C PRO A 266 13.75 -11.67 23.09
N PRO A 267 12.72 -12.43 22.69
CA PRO A 267 11.38 -12.19 23.16
C PRO A 267 11.44 -12.10 24.68
N PRO A 268 10.83 -11.08 25.30
CA PRO A 268 10.76 -11.02 26.75
C PRO A 268 10.26 -12.39 27.23
N LEU A 269 10.99 -12.98 28.20
CA LEU A 269 10.59 -14.21 28.91
C LEU A 269 9.08 -14.23 29.10
N PRO A 270 8.39 -15.39 29.02
CA PRO A 270 6.94 -15.49 28.87
C PRO A 270 6.21 -14.77 29.99
N SER A 271 6.06 -13.47 29.83
CA SER A 271 5.15 -12.62 30.55
C SER A 271 3.84 -12.80 29.82
N LYS A 272 2.84 -13.31 30.54
CA LYS A 272 1.40 -13.30 30.24
C LYS A 272 1.05 -12.67 28.89
N GLU A 273 0.41 -13.44 28.00
CA GLU A 273 -0.10 -12.96 26.71
C GLU A 273 -0.60 -11.52 26.84
N ARG A 274 0.03 -10.62 26.08
CA ARG A 274 -0.22 -9.20 26.20
C ARG A 274 -1.66 -8.93 25.78
N GLU A 275 -2.40 -8.23 26.62
CA GLU A 275 -3.76 -7.79 26.27
C GLU A 275 -3.66 -6.57 25.34
N PRO A 276 -4.56 -6.43 24.36
CA PRO A 276 -4.60 -5.25 23.52
C PRO A 276 -4.93 -4.01 24.34
N ASP A 277 -4.31 -2.88 23.99
CA ASP A 277 -4.65 -1.58 24.56
C ASP A 277 -6.05 -1.15 24.10
N PHE A 278 -6.40 -1.45 22.83
CA PHE A 278 -7.74 -1.29 22.28
C PHE A 278 -7.93 -2.16 21.04
N THR A 279 -9.19 -2.31 20.63
CA THR A 279 -9.59 -3.09 19.46
C THR A 279 -10.44 -2.22 18.54
N VAL A 280 -10.18 -2.27 17.24
CA VAL A 280 -10.97 -1.62 16.19
C VAL A 280 -11.74 -2.70 15.42
N ARG A 281 -13.06 -2.55 15.36
CA ARG A 281 -13.92 -3.42 14.54
C ARG A 281 -13.89 -2.95 13.08
N LEU A 282 -13.36 -3.79 12.20
CA LEU A 282 -13.27 -3.50 10.76
C LEU A 282 -14.41 -4.16 10.01
N GLU A 283 -15.46 -3.40 9.72
CA GLU A 283 -16.65 -3.86 8.97
C GLU A 283 -16.40 -3.92 7.45
N PRO A 284 -17.16 -4.72 6.67
CA PRO A 284 -17.07 -4.71 5.21
C PRO A 284 -17.30 -3.32 4.62
N GLY A 285 -16.43 -2.91 3.70
CA GLY A 285 -16.44 -1.59 3.09
C GLY A 285 -15.81 -0.48 3.94
N SER A 286 -15.36 -0.79 5.17
CA SER A 286 -14.60 0.14 5.98
C SER A 286 -13.15 0.28 5.48
N ILE A 287 -12.58 1.45 5.74
CA ILE A 287 -11.21 1.80 5.40
C ILE A 287 -10.54 2.31 6.66
N LEU A 288 -9.41 1.73 7.03
CA LEU A 288 -8.59 2.20 8.14
C LEU A 288 -7.37 2.92 7.60
N THR A 289 -7.11 4.13 8.06
CA THR A 289 -5.89 4.88 7.77
C THR A 289 -4.98 4.87 8.98
N ILE A 290 -3.70 4.54 8.76
CA ILE A 290 -2.66 4.45 9.79
C ILE A 290 -1.48 5.32 9.33
N GLN A 291 -1.20 6.39 10.06
CA GLN A 291 -0.15 7.37 9.76
C GLN A 291 0.50 7.87 11.05
N GLY A 292 1.68 8.50 10.94
CA GLY A 292 2.38 9.12 12.07
C GLY A 292 2.53 8.15 13.24
N LYS A 293 2.19 8.58 14.45
CA LYS A 293 2.36 7.76 15.66
C LYS A 293 1.64 6.42 15.56
N ALA A 294 0.42 6.38 15.01
CA ALA A 294 -0.32 5.12 14.81
C ALA A 294 0.46 4.11 13.97
N ARG A 295 1.24 4.58 12.98
CA ARG A 295 2.05 3.71 12.13
C ARG A 295 3.27 3.19 12.87
N TYR A 296 3.98 4.07 13.56
CA TYR A 296 5.35 3.79 14.01
C TYR A 296 5.44 3.31 15.46
N GLU A 297 4.52 3.76 16.32
CA GLU A 297 4.57 3.52 17.77
C GLU A 297 3.56 2.46 18.25
N TRP A 298 2.78 1.89 17.33
CA TRP A 298 1.75 0.90 17.64
C TRP A 298 1.92 -0.35 16.78
N GLU A 299 1.87 -1.49 17.45
CA GLU A 299 1.69 -2.78 16.79
C GLU A 299 0.21 -2.99 16.52
N HIS A 300 -0.10 -3.58 15.38
CA HIS A 300 -1.46 -4.02 15.06
C HIS A 300 -1.45 -5.52 14.73
N GLY A 301 -2.54 -6.20 15.08
CA GLY A 301 -2.67 -7.64 14.88
C GLY A 301 -4.12 -8.06 14.77
N ILE A 302 -4.35 -9.30 14.37
CA ILE A 302 -5.65 -9.95 14.35
C ILE A 302 -5.47 -11.26 15.11
N GLN A 303 -6.17 -11.44 16.22
CA GLN A 303 -6.06 -12.67 17.01
C GLN A 303 -6.47 -13.91 16.18
N GLU A 304 -5.79 -15.05 16.37
CA GLU A 304 -6.21 -16.34 15.82
C GLU A 304 -7.38 -16.91 16.62
N THR A 305 -8.61 -16.65 16.16
CA THR A 305 -9.85 -17.11 16.81
C THR A 305 -10.95 -17.36 15.79
N MET A 306 -11.91 -18.20 16.18
CA MET A 306 -13.10 -18.50 15.38
C MET A 306 -14.23 -17.47 15.59
N GLU A 307 -14.20 -16.72 16.69
CA GLU A 307 -15.23 -15.76 17.08
C GLU A 307 -14.59 -14.49 17.64
N ASP A 308 -15.17 -13.34 17.31
CA ASP A 308 -14.79 -12.05 17.86
C ASP A 308 -15.74 -11.67 19.00
N ALA A 309 -15.18 -11.18 20.11
CA ALA A 309 -15.97 -10.51 21.14
C ALA A 309 -16.46 -9.15 20.64
N VAL A 310 -17.71 -8.81 20.94
CA VAL A 310 -18.30 -7.49 20.65
C VAL A 310 -18.87 -6.85 21.91
N GLU A 311 -19.16 -5.55 21.82
CA GLU A 311 -19.74 -4.80 22.92
C GLU A 311 -21.03 -5.46 23.45
N GLY A 312 -21.19 -5.50 24.77
CA GLY A 312 -22.31 -6.19 25.42
C GLY A 312 -22.04 -7.65 25.79
N GLY A 313 -20.84 -8.18 25.51
CA GLY A 313 -20.43 -9.54 25.90
C GLY A 313 -20.92 -10.64 24.96
N GLU A 314 -21.45 -10.26 23.80
CA GLU A 314 -21.79 -11.19 22.73
C GLU A 314 -20.53 -11.60 21.95
N THR A 315 -20.60 -12.76 21.28
CA THR A 315 -19.56 -13.19 20.34
C THR A 315 -20.13 -13.36 18.95
N ILE A 316 -19.37 -12.95 17.93
CA ILE A 316 -19.73 -13.07 16.52
C ILE A 316 -18.76 -14.04 15.85
N LYS A 317 -19.31 -15.11 15.25
CA LYS A 317 -18.52 -16.05 14.44
C LYS A 317 -17.88 -15.35 13.25
N ARG A 318 -16.57 -15.54 13.10
CA ARG A 318 -15.83 -15.08 11.93
C ARG A 318 -16.32 -15.79 10.68
N LYS A 319 -16.29 -15.07 9.58
CA LYS A 319 -16.49 -15.58 8.23
C LYS A 319 -15.22 -15.30 7.43
N ILE A 320 -15.20 -15.69 6.17
CA ILE A 320 -14.09 -15.36 5.28
C ILE A 320 -14.02 -13.84 5.12
N ARG A 321 -12.84 -13.27 5.36
CA ARG A 321 -12.54 -11.85 5.17
C ARG A 321 -11.46 -11.70 4.11
N VAL A 322 -11.58 -10.66 3.31
CA VAL A 322 -10.49 -10.19 2.45
C VAL A 322 -10.10 -8.79 2.87
N SER A 323 -8.82 -8.46 2.85
CA SER A 323 -8.37 -7.07 2.92
C SER A 323 -7.41 -6.72 1.81
N ILE A 324 -7.41 -5.44 1.45
CA ILE A 324 -6.40 -4.82 0.57
C ILE A 324 -5.68 -3.77 1.41
N THR A 325 -4.38 -3.93 1.59
CA THR A 325 -3.53 -2.94 2.24
C THR A 325 -2.72 -2.21 1.17
N LEU A 326 -2.76 -0.88 1.17
CA LEU A 326 -2.05 0.00 0.24
C LEU A 326 -0.92 0.74 0.97
N ARG A 327 0.28 0.70 0.39
CA ARG A 327 1.51 1.26 0.95
C ARG A 327 2.34 1.92 -0.15
N LYS A 328 3.32 2.70 0.25
CA LYS A 328 4.36 3.22 -0.65
C LYS A 328 5.73 2.80 -0.15
N MET A 329 6.56 2.31 -1.06
CA MET A 329 7.96 1.98 -0.83
C MET A 329 8.78 3.26 -0.68
N ARG A 330 9.71 3.27 0.27
CA ARG A 330 10.72 4.33 0.37
C ARG A 330 11.71 4.22 -0.78
N GLY A 331 12.20 5.37 -1.26
CA GLY A 331 13.24 5.46 -2.30
C GLY A 331 14.46 4.54 -2.05
N SER A 332 15.02 4.57 -0.84
CA SER A 332 16.17 3.74 -0.47
C SER A 332 15.85 2.25 -0.29
N ALA A 333 14.57 1.87 -0.19
CA ALA A 333 14.18 0.48 -0.09
C ALA A 333 14.29 -0.27 -1.43
N TRP A 334 14.33 0.46 -2.55
CA TRP A 334 14.57 -0.09 -3.89
C TRP A 334 16.02 -0.56 -4.06
N GLU A 335 16.98 0.14 -3.46
CA GLU A 335 18.42 -0.11 -3.63
C GLU A 335 18.88 -1.42 -2.95
N VAL A 336 18.17 -1.86 -1.92
CA VAL A 336 18.48 -3.06 -1.14
C VAL A 336 18.20 -4.37 -1.90
N GLY A 337 17.45 -4.30 -3.02
CA GLY A 337 17.22 -5.45 -3.91
C GLY A 337 18.09 -5.49 -5.15
N GLY A 338 18.89 -4.46 -5.42
CA GLY A 338 19.73 -4.40 -6.62
C GLY A 338 20.85 -5.45 -6.56
N PRO A 339 21.31 -5.99 -7.71
CA PRO A 339 22.51 -6.81 -7.74
C PRO A 339 23.63 -5.98 -7.11
N GLY A 340 24.14 -6.46 -5.97
CA GLY A 340 25.14 -5.73 -5.18
C GLY A 340 26.22 -5.20 -6.10
N ASP A 341 26.35 -3.87 -6.15
CA ASP A 341 27.38 -3.24 -6.95
C ASP A 341 28.70 -3.81 -6.45
N GLY A 342 29.40 -4.52 -7.34
CA GLY A 342 30.67 -5.15 -7.06
C GLY A 342 31.68 -4.07 -6.78
N GLY A 343 31.70 -3.59 -5.54
CA GLY A 343 32.64 -2.61 -5.05
C GLY A 343 34.04 -3.12 -5.28
N ASP A 344 34.71 -2.50 -6.25
CA ASP A 344 36.10 -2.64 -6.59
C ASP A 344 36.96 -2.70 -5.31
N GLY A 345 37.46 -3.91 -5.03
CA GLY A 345 38.31 -4.21 -3.89
C GLY A 345 39.68 -3.57 -4.04
N THR A 346 39.78 -2.26 -3.78
CA THR A 346 41.05 -1.63 -3.44
C THR A 346 41.35 -1.85 -1.96
N VAL A 347 41.81 -3.06 -1.64
CA VAL A 347 42.48 -3.37 -0.37
C VAL A 347 43.87 -2.71 -0.35
N ASN A 348 43.94 -1.49 0.17
CA ASN A 348 45.18 -0.95 0.73
C ASN A 348 45.13 -1.12 2.25
N GLY A 349 45.52 -2.32 2.70
CA GLY A 349 45.71 -2.66 4.11
C GLY A 349 47.17 -3.01 4.37
N VAL A 350 47.92 -2.02 4.84
CA VAL A 350 49.23 -2.18 5.49
C VAL A 350 49.10 -3.19 6.63
N ALA A 351 50.00 -4.16 6.70
CA ALA A 351 50.22 -4.97 7.90
C ALA A 351 51.72 -5.16 8.12
N ASP A 352 52.19 -4.58 9.23
CA ASP A 352 53.43 -4.93 9.93
C ASP A 352 53.55 -6.46 10.10
N ARG A 353 54.67 -7.03 9.64
CA ARG A 353 55.70 -7.73 10.45
C ARG A 353 56.76 -8.39 9.57
#